data_AF-A0A6N6Z7S5-F1
#
_entry.id   AF-A0A6N6Z7S5-F1
#
_cell.length_a   1.000
_cell.length_b   1.000
_cell.length_c   1.000
_cell.angle_alpha   90.00
_cell.angle_beta   90.00
_cell.angle_gamma   90.00
#
_symmetry.space_group_name_H-M   'P 1'
#
loop_
_entity.id
_entity.type
_entity.pdbx_description
1 polymer ?
#
loop_
_entity_poly.entity_id
_entity_poly.type
_entity_poly.pdbx_seq_one_letter_code
_entity_poly.pdbx_strand_id
1 'polypeptide(L)'
;MGKWELPIQTLIVLSLLAFAAETQPNLSPQWRQALGNFEAFSVIIFTIEYLVRATLSRPRRSYLLSFLGLIDLLAILPFYLSLGIDLRSLRGLRLLRLFRLFKLVRYNAAVQRYHRAFVMVREELVLFGTTACLMLYLSSVGIYYFEHAAQP
;
A
#
# COMPACT_ATOMS: atom_id res chain seq x y z
N MET A 1 -7.21 -17.38 10.14
CA MET A 1 -7.81 -16.06 10.45
C MET A 1 -7.88 -15.97 11.96
N GLY A 2 -7.03 -15.17 12.60
CA GLY A 2 -7.06 -15.03 14.06
C GLY A 2 -8.24 -14.16 14.46
N LYS A 3 -9.03 -14.55 15.47
CA LYS A 3 -10.14 -13.73 15.99
C LYS A 3 -9.71 -12.31 16.36
N TRP A 4 -8.43 -12.13 16.71
CA TRP A 4 -7.79 -10.88 17.09
C TRP A 4 -7.58 -9.88 15.93
N GLU A 5 -7.74 -10.31 14.68
CA GLU A 5 -7.52 -9.45 13.50
C GLU A 5 -8.81 -8.74 13.03
N LEU A 6 -9.97 -9.27 13.42
CA LEU A 6 -11.29 -8.75 13.04
C LEU A 6 -11.51 -7.28 13.44
N PRO A 7 -11.14 -6.81 14.66
CA PRO A 7 -11.39 -5.43 15.05
C PRO A 7 -10.67 -4.40 14.17
N ILE A 8 -9.49 -4.75 13.66
CA ILE A 8 -8.71 -3.84 12.81
C ILE A 8 -9.29 -3.82 11.40
N GLN A 9 -9.71 -4.98 10.89
CA GLN A 9 -10.40 -5.07 9.59
C GLN A 9 -11.70 -4.27 9.59
N THR A 10 -12.52 -4.42 10.63
CA THR A 10 -13.76 -3.64 10.76
C THR A 10 -13.46 -2.16 10.86
N LEU A 11 -12.43 -1.74 11.61
CA LEU A 11 -12.01 -0.35 11.68
C LEU A 11 -11.55 0.20 10.31
N ILE A 12 -10.84 -0.60 9.50
CA ILE A 12 -10.46 -0.20 8.13
C ILE A 12 -11.71 0.05 7.30
N VAL A 13 -12.65 -0.90 7.29
CA VAL A 13 -13.90 -0.77 6.51
C VAL A 13 -14.71 0.44 6.98
N LEU A 14 -14.87 0.63 8.29
CA LEU A 14 -15.57 1.81 8.83
C LEU A 14 -14.87 3.12 8.46
N SER A 15 -13.53 3.15 8.47
CA SER A 15 -12.76 4.33 8.06
C SER A 15 -12.93 4.67 6.57
N LEU A 16 -13.13 3.66 5.72
CA LEU A 16 -13.44 3.86 4.30
C LEU A 16 -14.87 4.34 4.08
N LEU A 17 -15.83 3.81 4.84
CA LEU A 17 -17.22 4.28 4.81
C LEU A 17 -17.33 5.72 5.32
N ALA A 18 -16.61 6.06 6.39
CA ALA A 18 -16.53 7.42 6.91
C ALA A 18 -15.91 8.39 5.87
N PHE A 19 -14.84 7.98 5.19
CA PHE A 19 -14.26 8.74 4.10
C PHE A 19 -15.24 8.93 2.94
N ALA A 20 -15.95 7.87 2.53
CA ALA A 20 -16.97 7.96 1.50
C ALA A 20 -18.11 8.93 1.90
N ALA A 21 -18.55 8.87 3.17
CA ALA A 21 -19.53 9.82 3.71
C ALA A 21 -19.01 11.26 3.64
N GLU A 22 -17.74 11.52 4.00
CA GLU A 22 -17.10 12.84 3.97
C GLU A 22 -17.12 13.50 2.58
N THR A 23 -17.24 12.73 1.50
CA THR A 23 -17.30 13.25 0.12
C THR A 23 -18.60 13.99 -0.23
N GLN A 24 -19.66 13.86 0.60
CA GLN A 24 -20.94 14.50 0.34
C GLN A 24 -20.86 16.04 0.41
N PRO A 25 -21.38 16.78 -0.59
CA PRO A 25 -21.19 18.22 -0.70
C PRO A 25 -21.90 19.06 0.38
N ASN A 26 -22.96 18.52 1.00
CA ASN A 26 -23.83 19.25 1.95
C ASN A 26 -23.83 18.65 3.38
N LEU A 27 -22.66 18.21 3.84
CA LEU A 27 -22.49 17.72 5.22
C LEU A 27 -22.60 18.87 6.23
N SER A 28 -23.38 18.64 7.30
CA SER A 28 -23.45 19.60 8.40
C SER A 28 -22.07 19.76 9.06
N PRO A 29 -21.74 20.94 9.63
CA PRO A 29 -20.45 21.17 10.29
C PRO A 29 -20.16 20.16 11.41
N GLN A 30 -21.19 19.78 12.16
CA GLN A 30 -21.11 18.80 13.24
C GLN A 30 -20.70 17.41 12.73
N TRP A 31 -21.33 16.94 11.64
CA TRP A 31 -20.99 15.66 11.03
C TRP A 31 -19.58 15.66 10.44
N ARG A 32 -19.18 16.76 9.79
CA ARG A 32 -17.80 16.90 9.27
C ARG A 32 -16.76 16.81 10.39
N GLN A 33 -17.02 17.46 11.53
CA GLN A 33 -16.15 17.38 12.70
C GLN A 33 -16.13 15.97 13.31
N ALA A 34 -17.28 15.31 13.43
CA ALA A 34 -17.37 13.93 13.91
C ALA A 34 -16.60 12.95 13.03
N LEU A 35 -16.73 13.05 11.70
CA LEU A 35 -15.98 12.23 10.75
C LEU A 35 -14.47 12.50 10.81
N GLY A 36 -14.05 13.75 10.97
CA GLY A 36 -12.64 14.11 11.17
C GLY A 36 -12.06 13.57 12.47
N ASN A 37 -12.81 13.63 13.57
CA ASN A 37 -12.41 13.03 14.85
C ASN A 37 -12.30 11.50 14.75
N PHE A 38 -13.23 10.86 14.05
CA PHE A 38 -13.19 9.42 13.79
C PHE A 38 -11.98 9.04 12.92
N GLU A 39 -11.65 9.85 11.91
CA GLU A 39 -10.44 9.65 11.11
C GLU A 39 -9.19 9.71 12.01
N ALA A 40 -9.03 10.76 12.81
CA ALA A 40 -7.90 10.90 13.72
C ALA A 40 -7.79 9.71 14.68
N PHE A 41 -8.91 9.28 15.27
CA PHE A 41 -8.98 8.08 16.12
C PHE A 41 -8.51 6.81 15.40
N SER A 42 -9.01 6.57 14.17
CA SER A 42 -8.63 5.40 13.38
C SER A 42 -7.13 5.39 13.04
N VAL A 43 -6.57 6.56 12.70
CA VAL A 43 -5.14 6.71 12.38
C VAL A 43 -4.27 6.48 13.61
N ILE A 44 -4.69 6.94 14.79
CA ILE A 44 -3.98 6.67 16.05
C ILE A 44 -3.90 5.16 16.30
N ILE A 45 -5.02 4.44 16.17
CA ILE A 45 -5.04 2.97 16.33
C ILE A 45 -4.12 2.30 15.30
N PHE A 46 -4.19 2.70 14.04
CA PHE A 46 -3.34 2.15 12.98
C PHE A 46 -1.86 2.42 13.20
N THR A 47 -1.52 3.57 13.79
CA THR A 47 -0.15 3.94 14.13
C THR A 47 0.36 3.09 15.29
N ILE A 48 -0.43 2.93 16.35
CA ILE A 48 -0.08 2.04 17.48
C ILE A 48 0.15 0.61 16.97
N GLU A 49 -0.77 0.10 16.14
CA GLU A 49 -0.62 -1.23 15.55
C GLU A 49 0.68 -1.36 14.75
N TYR A 50 1.01 -0.36 13.91
CA TYR A 50 2.24 -0.35 13.13
C TYR A 50 3.48 -0.37 14.03
N LEU A 51 3.51 0.46 15.09
CA LEU A 51 4.62 0.51 16.04
C LEU A 51 4.78 -0.79 16.82
N VAL A 52 3.69 -1.38 17.30
CA VAL A 52 3.69 -2.67 18.00
C VAL A 52 4.27 -3.76 17.08
N ARG A 53 3.85 -3.82 15.81
CA ARG A 53 4.41 -4.79 14.85
C ARG A 53 5.87 -4.50 14.54
N ALA A 54 6.26 -3.26 14.31
CA ALA A 54 7.64 -2.87 14.01
C ALA A 54 8.60 -3.20 15.17
N THR A 55 8.14 -3.11 16.42
CA THR A 55 8.93 -3.40 17.62
C THR A 55 9.02 -4.88 17.96
N LEU A 56 7.93 -5.64 17.75
CA LEU A 56 7.87 -7.09 17.96
C LEU A 56 8.58 -7.88 16.85
N SER A 57 8.66 -7.33 15.64
CA SER A 57 9.34 -7.98 14.52
C SER A 57 10.86 -7.97 14.71
N ARG A 58 11.50 -9.14 14.62
CA ARG A 58 12.98 -9.27 14.64
C ARG A 58 13.47 -9.78 13.28
N PRO A 59 14.41 -9.09 12.61
CA PRO A 59 15.01 -7.78 12.95
C PRO A 59 14.10 -6.59 12.57
N ARG A 60 14.02 -5.58 13.45
CA ARG A 60 13.08 -4.44 13.34
C ARG A 60 13.12 -3.71 12.00
N ARG A 61 14.33 -3.49 11.45
CA ARG A 61 14.53 -2.79 10.16
C ARG A 61 13.97 -3.55 8.96
N SER A 62 13.95 -4.89 9.03
CA SER A 62 13.40 -5.73 7.98
C SER A 62 11.89 -5.55 7.86
N TYR A 63 11.18 -5.34 8.98
CA TYR A 63 9.74 -5.09 8.93
C TYR A 63 9.40 -3.76 8.25
N LEU A 64 10.10 -2.69 8.60
CA LEU A 64 9.85 -1.35 8.05
C LEU A 64 9.99 -1.32 6.51
N LEU A 65 10.94 -2.09 5.97
CA LEU A 65 11.19 -2.22 4.52
C LEU A 65 10.45 -3.40 3.88
N SER A 66 9.71 -4.19 4.66
CA SER A 66 8.92 -5.30 4.11
C SER A 66 7.69 -4.75 3.39
N PHE A 67 7.20 -5.50 2.39
CA PHE A 67 6.00 -5.15 1.65
C PHE A 67 4.80 -4.87 2.58
N LEU A 68 4.60 -5.70 3.61
CA LEU A 68 3.52 -5.52 4.58
C LEU A 68 3.73 -4.32 5.50
N GLY A 69 4.97 -4.03 5.90
CA GLY A 69 5.30 -2.85 6.69
C GLY A 69 5.14 -1.55 5.91
N LEU A 70 5.46 -1.55 4.62
CA LEU A 70 5.21 -0.42 3.72
C LEU A 70 3.71 -0.17 3.54
N ILE A 71 2.89 -1.22 3.41
CA ILE A 71 1.43 -1.08 3.37
C ILE A 71 0.89 -0.42 4.64
N ASP A 72 1.35 -0.85 5.82
CA ASP A 72 0.92 -0.25 7.08
C ASP A 72 1.33 1.23 7.17
N LEU A 73 2.55 1.57 6.74
CA LEU A 73 3.05 2.94 6.73
C LEU A 73 2.22 3.81 5.78
N LEU A 74 1.97 3.34 4.56
CA LEU A 74 1.15 4.05 3.57
C LEU A 74 -0.30 4.26 4.03
N ALA A 75 -0.82 3.40 4.91
CA ALA A 75 -2.16 3.55 5.46
C ALA A 75 -2.30 4.75 6.42
N ILE A 76 -1.22 5.12 7.13
CA ILE A 76 -1.21 6.23 8.11
C ILE A 76 -0.59 7.52 7.53
N LEU A 77 0.29 7.39 6.54
CA LEU A 77 1.07 8.49 5.98
C LEU A 77 0.23 9.69 5.49
N PRO A 78 -0.92 9.52 4.79
CA PRO A 78 -1.69 10.66 4.26
C PRO A 78 -2.16 11.63 5.36
N PHE A 79 -2.51 11.11 6.54
CA PHE A 79 -2.94 11.92 7.67
C PHE A 79 -1.78 12.78 8.21
N TYR A 80 -0.61 12.18 8.43
CA TYR A 80 0.56 12.90 8.91
C TYR A 80 1.08 13.94 7.91
N LEU A 81 1.05 13.63 6.61
CA LEU A 81 1.40 14.60 5.55
C LEU A 81 0.42 15.79 5.52
N SER A 82 -0.86 15.57 5.80
CA SER A 82 -1.86 16.65 5.84
C SER A 82 -1.69 17.61 7.01
N LEU A 83 -0.94 17.24 8.06
CA LEU A 83 -0.61 18.11 9.19
C LEU A 83 0.62 18.98 8.94
N GLY A 84 1.58 18.51 8.13
CA GLY A 84 2.88 19.17 7.92
C GLY A 84 2.99 20.00 6.64
N ILE A 85 2.09 19.83 5.68
CA ILE A 85 2.10 20.55 4.39
C ILE A 85 0.87 21.46 4.31
N ASP A 86 1.09 22.71 3.90
CA ASP A 86 0.06 23.75 3.85
C ASP A 86 -1.17 23.30 3.01
N LEU A 87 -2.35 23.36 3.62
CA LEU A 87 -3.55 22.56 3.31
C LEU A 87 -4.24 22.88 1.96
N ARG A 88 -3.67 23.77 1.14
CA ARG A 88 -4.28 24.28 -0.11
C ARG A 88 -3.97 23.46 -1.35
N SER A 89 -2.82 22.79 -1.42
CA SER A 89 -2.33 22.19 -2.67
C SER A 89 -2.74 20.73 -2.88
N LEU A 90 -3.38 20.06 -1.91
CA LEU A 90 -3.40 18.60 -1.92
C LEU A 90 -4.79 17.97 -1.76
N ARG A 91 -5.69 18.30 -2.70
CA ARG A 91 -6.88 17.46 -2.97
C ARG A 91 -6.48 16.00 -3.23
N GLY A 92 -5.33 15.78 -3.88
CA GLY A 92 -4.77 14.45 -4.13
C GLY A 92 -4.38 13.66 -2.87
N LEU A 93 -3.92 14.32 -1.80
CA LEU A 93 -3.57 13.62 -0.54
C LEU A 93 -4.80 12.94 0.08
N ARG A 94 -6.00 13.49 -0.12
CA ARG A 94 -7.23 12.85 0.38
C ARG A 94 -7.49 11.52 -0.32
N LEU A 95 -7.19 11.41 -1.61
CA LEU A 95 -7.30 10.13 -2.35
C LEU A 95 -6.28 9.11 -1.85
N LEU A 96 -5.08 9.54 -1.43
CA LEU A 96 -4.09 8.63 -0.85
C LEU A 96 -4.59 7.94 0.42
N ARG A 97 -5.60 8.49 1.11
CA ARG A 97 -6.25 7.82 2.24
C ARG A 97 -6.83 6.47 1.84
N LEU A 98 -7.18 6.24 0.57
CA LEU A 98 -7.62 4.95 0.04
C LEU A 98 -6.54 3.87 0.16
N PHE A 99 -5.26 4.23 0.29
CA PHE A 99 -4.20 3.25 0.55
C PHE A 99 -4.38 2.48 1.85
N ARG A 100 -5.17 3.00 2.81
CA ARG A 100 -5.56 2.22 3.99
C ARG A 100 -6.35 0.95 3.63
N LEU A 101 -6.99 0.90 2.46
CA LEU A 101 -7.63 -0.31 1.92
C LEU A 101 -6.60 -1.42 1.67
N PHE A 102 -5.38 -1.08 1.26
CA PHE A 102 -4.32 -2.09 1.09
C PHE A 102 -3.99 -2.82 2.39
N LYS A 103 -4.29 -2.24 3.55
CA LYS A 103 -4.13 -2.92 4.83
C LYS A 103 -4.99 -4.19 4.93
N LEU A 104 -6.12 -4.27 4.21
CA LEU A 104 -6.95 -5.48 4.10
C LEU A 104 -6.20 -6.65 3.42
N VAL A 105 -5.26 -6.34 2.53
CA VAL A 105 -4.44 -7.34 1.82
C VAL A 105 -3.69 -8.23 2.80
N ARG A 106 -3.18 -7.66 3.90
CA ARG A 106 -2.48 -8.43 4.94
C ARG A 106 -3.38 -9.49 5.58
N TYR A 107 -4.65 -9.16 5.77
CA TYR A 107 -5.60 -10.04 6.44
C TYR A 107 -6.18 -11.10 5.50
N ASN A 108 -5.92 -10.98 4.21
CA ASN A 108 -6.32 -11.96 3.22
C ASN A 108 -5.33 -13.14 3.23
N ALA A 109 -5.81 -14.30 3.69
CA ALA A 109 -5.01 -15.53 3.75
C ALA A 109 -4.50 -15.99 2.38
N ALA A 110 -5.23 -15.73 1.30
CA ALA A 110 -4.78 -16.06 -0.05
C ALA A 110 -3.59 -15.19 -0.46
N VAL A 111 -3.63 -13.89 -0.18
CA VAL A 111 -2.49 -13.00 -0.49
C VAL A 111 -1.25 -13.38 0.31
N GLN A 112 -1.41 -13.75 1.59
CA GLN A 112 -0.26 -14.26 2.35
C GLN A 112 0.32 -15.57 1.81
N ARG A 113 -0.51 -16.43 1.19
CA ARG A 113 -0.01 -17.63 0.49
C ARG A 113 0.73 -17.24 -0.78
N TYR A 114 0.18 -16.33 -1.59
CA TYR A 114 0.86 -15.83 -2.79
C TYR A 114 2.20 -15.18 -2.45
N HIS A 115 2.25 -14.30 -1.45
CA HIS A 115 3.48 -13.68 -1.00
C HIS A 115 4.53 -14.73 -0.60
N ARG A 116 4.15 -15.73 0.20
CA ARG A 116 5.06 -16.82 0.58
C ARG A 116 5.53 -17.62 -0.65
N ALA A 117 4.64 -17.95 -1.57
CA ALA A 117 4.99 -18.65 -2.80
C ALA A 117 5.98 -17.83 -3.65
N PHE A 118 5.75 -16.53 -3.82
CA PHE A 118 6.64 -15.61 -4.53
C PHE A 118 8.02 -15.52 -3.88
N VAL A 119 8.09 -15.42 -2.56
CA VAL A 119 9.35 -15.38 -1.83
C VAL A 119 10.12 -16.69 -1.99
N MET A 120 9.42 -17.83 -2.03
CA MET A 120 10.04 -19.14 -2.24
C MET A 120 10.63 -19.32 -3.64
N VAL A 121 10.01 -18.76 -4.68
CA VAL A 121 10.44 -18.91 -6.10
C VAL A 121 11.18 -17.67 -6.64
N ARG A 122 11.63 -16.78 -5.75
CA ARG A 122 12.18 -15.48 -6.15
C ARG A 122 13.46 -15.63 -6.97
N GLU A 123 14.32 -16.58 -6.62
CA GLU A 123 15.61 -16.78 -7.29
C GLU A 123 15.42 -17.28 -8.72
N GLU A 124 14.50 -18.23 -8.91
CA GLU A 124 14.13 -18.79 -10.20
C GLU A 124 13.47 -17.73 -11.09
N LEU A 125 12.59 -16.89 -10.54
CA LEU A 125 11.98 -15.78 -11.28
C LEU A 125 13.03 -14.76 -11.75
N VAL A 126 14.01 -14.44 -10.91
CA VAL A 126 15.10 -13.52 -11.27
C VAL A 126 15.97 -14.11 -12.38
N LEU A 127 16.33 -15.39 -12.27
CA LEU A 127 17.12 -16.09 -13.29
C LEU A 127 16.40 -16.14 -14.63
N PHE A 128 15.12 -16.56 -14.62
CA PHE A 128 14.28 -16.60 -15.81
C PHE A 128 14.12 -15.21 -16.44
N GLY A 129 13.77 -14.20 -15.63
CA GLY A 129 13.58 -12.84 -16.10
C GLY A 129 14.86 -12.25 -16.72
N THR A 130 16.01 -12.49 -16.10
CA THR A 130 17.31 -12.02 -16.64
C THR A 130 17.63 -12.68 -17.97
N THR A 131 17.42 -14.00 -18.08
CA THR A 131 17.65 -14.76 -19.32
C THR A 131 16.70 -14.30 -20.44
N ALA A 132 15.42 -14.09 -20.12
CA ALA A 132 14.43 -13.59 -21.06
C ALA A 132 14.79 -12.19 -21.57
N CYS A 133 15.20 -11.28 -20.68
CA CYS A 133 15.67 -9.94 -21.05
C CYS A 133 16.91 -9.99 -21.96
N LEU A 134 17.87 -10.88 -21.67
CA LEU A 134 19.05 -11.07 -22.52
C LEU A 134 18.65 -11.52 -23.93
N MET A 135 17.76 -12.51 -24.02
CA MET A 135 17.27 -13.01 -25.31
C MET A 135 16.51 -11.92 -26.10
N LEU A 136 15.66 -11.15 -25.43
CA LEU A 136 14.96 -10.02 -26.05
C LEU A 136 15.94 -8.96 -26.56
N TYR A 137 16.97 -8.63 -25.79
CA TYR A 137 17.99 -7.67 -26.20
C TYR A 137 18.78 -8.15 -27.42
N LEU A 138 19.28 -9.40 -27.39
CA LEU A 138 20.02 -9.97 -28.52
C LEU A 138 19.15 -10.04 -29.78
N SER A 139 17.88 -10.43 -29.63
CA SER A 139 16.93 -10.46 -30.75
C SER A 139 16.68 -9.07 -31.31
N SER A 140 16.48 -8.07 -30.44
CA SER A 140 16.27 -6.68 -30.86
C SER A 140 17.48 -6.10 -31.60
N VAL A 141 18.70 -6.34 -31.11
CA VAL A 141 19.93 -5.89 -31.77
C VAL A 141 20.14 -6.64 -33.09
N GLY A 142 19.88 -7.94 -33.12
CA GLY A 142 19.98 -8.75 -34.32
C GLY A 142 19.04 -8.24 -35.42
N ILE A 143 17.75 -8.05 -35.10
CA ILE A 143 16.77 -7.51 -36.04
C ILE A 143 17.20 -6.13 -36.53
N TYR A 144 17.60 -5.23 -35.63
CA TYR A 144 18.10 -3.90 -36.03
C TYR A 144 19.26 -4.03 -37.02
N TYR A 145 20.26 -4.86 -36.75
CA TYR A 145 21.42 -4.98 -37.62
C TYR A 145 21.07 -5.54 -39.02
N PHE A 146 20.13 -6.48 -39.09
CA PHE A 146 19.71 -7.09 -40.35
C PHE A 146 18.70 -6.24 -41.14
N GLU A 147 17.80 -5.52 -40.47
CA GLU A 147 16.72 -4.76 -41.12
C GLU A 147 17.06 -3.27 -41.33
N HIS A 148 17.99 -2.69 -40.58
CA HIS A 148 18.37 -1.28 -40.74
C HIS A 148 18.94 -0.97 -42.13
N ALA A 149 19.53 -1.97 -42.80
CA ALA A 149 19.96 -1.83 -44.19
C ALA A 149 18.78 -1.84 -45.20
N ALA A 150 17.64 -2.41 -44.85
CA ALA A 150 16.46 -2.53 -45.71
C ALA A 150 15.40 -1.44 -45.46
N GLN A 151 15.38 -0.84 -44.25
CA GLN A 151 14.51 0.27 -43.86
C GLN A 151 15.29 1.31 -43.03
N PRO A 152 15.94 2.30 -43.67
CA PRO A 152 16.69 3.36 -42.98
C PRO A 152 15.80 4.40 -42.27
#